data_AF-A0AAC8TFK7-F1
#
_entry.id   AF-A0AAC8TFK7-F1
#
_cell.length_a   1.000
_cell.length_b   1.000
_cell.length_c   1.000
_cell.angle_alpha   90.00
_cell.angle_beta   90.00
_cell.angle_gamma   90.00
#
_symmetry.space_group_name_H-M   'P 1'
#
loop_
_entity.id
_entity.type
_entity.pdbx_description
1 polymer ?
#
loop_
_entity_poly.entity_id
_entity_poly.type
_entity_poly.pdbx_seq_one_letter_code
_entity_poly.pdbx_strand_id
1 'polypeptide(L)'
;MEARESFSEAQRLLEQAVQSSERSAPSLVELGYYLDDLRNAPEDAFTLYQEGAAKSLETLEYAWAGMIRYWTDTRTRESLSQALQLGERALKVFPESERILYYVTDARRYAAQQGLLPAGEG
;
A
#
# COMPACT_ATOMS: atom_id res chain seq x y z
N MET A 1 4.26 33.29 -23.97
CA MET A 1 2.81 33.07 -23.79
C MET A 1 2.54 31.58 -23.70
N GLU A 2 3.05 30.81 -24.66
CA GLU A 2 2.97 29.35 -24.74
C GLU A 2 3.32 28.59 -23.45
N ALA A 3 4.44 28.88 -22.79
CA ALA A 3 4.83 28.14 -21.57
C ALA A 3 3.81 28.24 -20.42
N ARG A 4 3.18 29.40 -20.22
CA ARG A 4 2.15 29.57 -19.17
C ARG A 4 0.87 28.81 -19.50
N GLU A 5 0.51 28.77 -20.78
CA GLU A 5 -0.64 28.00 -21.26
C GLU A 5 -0.37 26.49 -21.14
N SER A 6 0.84 26.04 -21.52
CA SER A 6 1.26 24.65 -21.34
C SER A 6 1.27 24.21 -19.88
N PHE A 7 1.72 25.06 -18.95
CA PHE A 7 1.65 24.75 -17.52
C PHE A 7 0.20 24.66 -17.03
N SER A 8 -0.66 25.58 -17.45
CA SER A 8 -2.07 25.57 -17.01
C SER A 8 -2.82 24.34 -17.55
N GLU A 9 -2.50 23.91 -18.77
CA GLU A 9 -3.05 22.68 -19.35
C GLU A 9 -2.53 21.42 -18.65
N ALA A 10 -1.24 21.35 -18.34
CA ALA A 10 -0.66 20.23 -17.61
C ALA A 10 -1.30 20.06 -16.22
N GLN A 11 -1.50 21.17 -15.49
CA GLN A 11 -2.19 21.16 -14.21
C GLN A 11 -3.61 20.62 -14.35
N ARG A 12 -4.37 21.11 -15.34
CA ARG A 12 -5.75 20.67 -15.62
C ARG A 12 -5.83 19.15 -15.87
N LEU A 13 -4.88 18.60 -16.63
CA LEU A 13 -4.83 17.17 -16.92
C LEU A 13 -4.48 16.34 -15.67
N LEU A 14 -3.57 16.81 -14.82
CA LEU A 14 -3.23 16.15 -13.56
C LEU A 14 -4.40 16.17 -12.57
N GLU A 15 -5.11 17.29 -12.46
CA GLU A 15 -6.34 17.39 -11.67
C GLU A 15 -7.41 16.42 -12.17
N GLN A 16 -7.57 16.29 -13.50
CA GLN A 16 -8.48 15.31 -14.08
C GLN A 16 -8.06 13.87 -13.82
N ALA A 17 -6.76 13.56 -13.83
CA ALA A 17 -6.24 12.24 -13.48
C ALA A 17 -6.50 11.89 -12.00
N VAL A 18 -6.35 12.86 -11.09
CA VAL A 18 -6.74 12.69 -9.68
C VAL A 18 -8.23 12.39 -9.56
N GLN A 19 -9.10 13.09 -10.29
CA GLN A 19 -10.55 12.85 -10.24
C GLN A 19 -10.95 11.50 -10.84
N SER A 20 -10.45 11.17 -12.03
CA SER A 20 -10.84 9.95 -12.76
C SER A 20 -10.28 8.67 -12.16
N SER A 21 -9.16 8.76 -11.43
CA SER A 21 -8.57 7.65 -10.69
C SER A 21 -9.15 7.48 -9.28
N GLU A 22 -10.20 8.23 -8.94
CA GLU A 22 -10.77 8.26 -7.59
C GLU A 22 -9.71 8.59 -6.53
N ARG A 23 -8.82 9.54 -6.88
CA ARG A 23 -7.71 10.00 -6.04
C ARG A 23 -6.73 8.88 -5.71
N SER A 24 -6.35 8.10 -6.73
CA SER A 24 -5.30 7.09 -6.57
C SER A 24 -3.99 7.73 -6.08
N ALA A 25 -3.23 6.98 -5.28
CA ALA A 25 -1.98 7.48 -4.72
C ALA A 25 -0.99 8.02 -5.78
N PRO A 26 -0.74 7.33 -6.91
CA PRO A 26 0.17 7.86 -7.93
C PRO A 26 -0.30 9.20 -8.51
N SER A 27 -1.60 9.35 -8.78
CA SER A 27 -2.14 10.60 -9.32
C SER A 27 -2.02 11.76 -8.33
N LEU A 28 -2.23 11.50 -7.03
CA LEU A 28 -2.05 12.50 -5.97
C LEU A 28 -0.58 12.95 -5.86
N VAL A 29 0.36 12.00 -5.86
CA VAL A 29 1.79 12.30 -5.77
C VAL A 29 2.27 13.08 -6.99
N GLU A 30 1.84 12.71 -8.19
CA GLU A 30 2.24 13.40 -9.42
C GLU A 30 1.72 14.86 -9.47
N LEU A 31 0.46 15.09 -9.05
CA LEU A 31 -0.06 16.45 -8.92
C LEU A 31 0.69 17.24 -7.83
N GLY A 32 1.02 16.60 -6.71
CA GLY A 32 1.82 17.21 -5.65
C GLY A 32 3.18 17.68 -6.16
N TYR A 33 3.90 16.82 -6.88
CA TYR A 33 5.18 17.14 -7.50
C TYR A 33 5.07 18.33 -8.47
N TYR A 34 4.04 18.33 -9.30
CA TYR A 34 3.78 19.44 -10.20
C TYR A 34 3.54 20.77 -9.47
N LEU A 35 2.76 20.76 -8.38
CA LEU A 35 2.46 21.96 -7.61
C LEU A 35 3.70 22.50 -6.89
N ASP A 36 4.51 21.62 -6.31
CA ASP A 36 5.74 21.98 -5.60
C ASP A 36 6.76 22.62 -6.55
N ASP A 37 7.18 21.86 -7.56
CA ASP A 37 8.35 22.20 -8.38
C ASP A 37 8.03 23.20 -9.50
N LEU A 38 6.80 23.19 -10.02
CA LEU A 38 6.43 23.98 -11.22
C LEU A 38 5.49 25.14 -10.91
N ARG A 39 4.78 25.10 -9.78
CA ARG A 39 3.84 26.16 -9.38
C ARG A 39 4.28 26.93 -8.14
N ASN A 40 5.34 26.52 -7.45
CA ASN A 40 5.78 27.07 -6.17
C ASN A 40 4.65 27.09 -5.13
N ALA A 41 3.88 25.99 -5.08
CA ALA A 41 2.76 25.81 -4.16
C ALA A 41 3.02 24.60 -3.21
N PRO A 42 4.04 24.69 -2.34
CA PRO A 42 4.47 23.56 -1.50
C PRO A 42 3.43 23.14 -0.45
N GLU A 43 2.60 24.06 0.03
CA GLU A 43 1.55 23.75 1.01
C GLU A 43 0.44 22.89 0.41
N ASP A 44 0.02 23.20 -0.83
CA ASP A 44 -0.93 22.40 -1.59
C ASP A 44 -0.35 21.03 -1.94
N ALA A 45 0.92 21.00 -2.37
CA ALA A 45 1.66 19.78 -2.66
C ALA A 45 1.76 18.85 -1.44
N PHE A 46 2.08 19.40 -0.27
CA PHE A 46 2.20 18.64 0.97
C PHE A 46 0.89 17.93 1.34
N THR A 47 -0.25 18.60 1.15
CA THR A 47 -1.56 17.99 1.37
C THR A 47 -1.79 16.79 0.45
N LEU A 48 -1.42 16.91 -0.82
CA LEU A 48 -1.54 15.82 -1.79
C LEU A 48 -0.59 14.66 -1.47
N TYR A 49 0.64 14.94 -1.03
CA TYR A 49 1.59 13.91 -0.62
C TYR A 49 1.11 13.14 0.61
N GLN A 50 0.53 13.80 1.60
CA GLN A 50 -0.04 13.13 2.77
C GLN A 50 -1.15 12.17 2.37
N GLU A 51 -2.08 12.62 1.52
CA GLU A 51 -3.17 11.78 1.06
C GLU A 51 -2.67 10.61 0.19
N GLY A 52 -1.73 10.88 -0.72
CA GLY A 52 -1.11 9.85 -1.56
C GLY A 52 -0.37 8.80 -0.74
N ALA A 53 0.34 9.20 0.32
CA ALA A 53 0.98 8.29 1.25
C ALA A 53 -0.04 7.42 2.00
N ALA A 54 -1.13 8.02 2.51
CA ALA A 54 -2.19 7.27 3.18
C ALA A 54 -2.86 6.25 2.24
N LYS A 55 -3.17 6.65 1.01
CA LYS A 55 -3.73 5.76 -0.03
C LYS A 55 -2.76 4.65 -0.46
N SER A 56 -1.46 4.94 -0.48
CA SER A 56 -0.42 3.93 -0.75
C SER A 56 -0.36 2.88 0.36
N LEU A 57 -0.42 3.32 1.62
CA LEU A 57 -0.44 2.43 2.78
C LEU A 57 -1.69 1.55 2.79
N GLU A 58 -2.87 2.12 2.52
CA GLU A 58 -4.13 1.37 2.37
C GLU A 58 -3.98 0.28 1.29
N THR A 59 -3.51 0.66 0.10
CA THR A 59 -3.30 -0.27 -1.02
C THR A 59 -2.33 -1.40 -0.67
N LEU A 60 -1.22 -1.05 -0.01
CA LEU A 60 -0.19 -2.00 0.40
C LEU A 60 -0.72 -2.99 1.44
N GLU A 61 -1.48 -2.50 2.43
CA GLU A 61 -2.12 -3.33 3.47
C GLU A 61 -3.04 -4.38 2.83
N TYR A 62 -3.92 -3.96 1.91
CA TYR A 62 -4.82 -4.85 1.19
C TYR A 62 -4.08 -5.89 0.36
N ALA A 63 -3.06 -5.46 -0.40
CA ALA A 63 -2.27 -6.37 -1.23
C ALA A 63 -1.54 -7.42 -0.39
N TRP A 64 -0.87 -7.01 0.68
CA TRP A 64 -0.17 -7.92 1.56
C TRP A 64 -1.11 -8.89 2.28
N ALA A 65 -2.24 -8.40 2.78
CA ALA A 65 -3.26 -9.28 3.36
C ALA A 65 -3.76 -10.34 2.36
N GLY A 66 -4.02 -9.95 1.10
CA GLY A 66 -4.41 -10.87 0.03
C GLY A 66 -3.34 -11.93 -0.28
N MET A 67 -2.07 -11.52 -0.33
CA MET A 67 -0.94 -12.44 -0.56
C MET A 67 -0.77 -13.43 0.60
N ILE A 68 -0.81 -12.95 1.85
CA ILE A 68 -0.73 -13.81 3.04
C ILE A 68 -1.86 -14.83 3.02
N ARG A 69 -3.10 -14.39 2.75
CA ARG A 69 -4.25 -15.28 2.62
C ARG A 69 -4.03 -16.34 1.55
N TYR A 70 -3.66 -15.95 0.33
CA TYR A 70 -3.47 -16.88 -0.77
C TYR A 70 -2.44 -17.98 -0.43
N TRP A 71 -1.30 -17.59 0.12
CA TRP A 71 -0.25 -18.54 0.50
C TRP A 71 -0.66 -19.43 1.68
N THR A 72 -1.43 -18.88 2.62
CA THR A 72 -2.03 -19.63 3.73
C THR A 72 -3.00 -20.70 3.23
N ASP A 73 -3.88 -20.34 2.28
CA ASP A 73 -4.87 -21.25 1.68
C ASP A 73 -4.21 -22.35 0.83
N THR A 74 -3.03 -22.08 0.26
CA THR A 74 -2.26 -23.04 -0.55
C THR A 74 -1.68 -24.20 0.27
N ARG A 75 -1.37 -23.98 1.55
CA ARG A 75 -0.94 -25.00 2.54
C ARG A 75 0.24 -25.89 2.13
N THR A 76 1.19 -25.41 1.34
CA THR A 76 2.49 -26.10 1.19
C THR A 76 3.48 -25.57 2.22
N ARG A 77 4.56 -26.32 2.48
CA ARG A 77 5.61 -25.84 3.40
C ARG A 77 6.20 -24.50 2.94
N GLU A 78 6.40 -24.37 1.63
CA GLU A 78 6.93 -23.15 1.00
C GLU A 78 5.94 -21.99 1.13
N SER A 79 4.65 -22.20 0.80
CA SER A 79 3.66 -21.12 0.85
C SER A 79 3.46 -20.63 2.27
N LEU A 80 3.39 -21.52 3.26
CA LEU A 80 3.26 -21.13 4.67
C LEU A 80 4.50 -20.36 5.15
N SER A 81 5.71 -20.75 4.71
CA SER A 81 6.92 -19.97 5.00
C SER A 81 6.86 -18.56 4.39
N GLN A 82 6.36 -18.43 3.16
CA GLN A 82 6.18 -17.11 2.52
C GLN A 82 5.14 -16.25 3.25
N ALA A 83 4.01 -16.85 3.64
CA ALA A 83 2.97 -16.19 4.42
C ALA A 83 3.49 -15.66 5.76
N LEU A 84 4.29 -16.47 6.49
CA LEU A 84 4.87 -16.07 7.76
C LEU A 84 5.89 -14.93 7.60
N GLN A 85 6.78 -15.02 6.61
CA GLN A 85 7.79 -13.97 6.36
C GLN A 85 7.15 -12.64 5.97
N LEU A 86 6.17 -12.66 5.07
CA LEU A 86 5.44 -11.44 4.73
C LEU A 86 4.62 -10.94 5.93
N GLY A 87 3.98 -11.85 6.67
CA GLY A 87 3.21 -11.54 7.86
C GLY A 87 4.01 -10.80 8.94
N GLU A 88 5.24 -11.22 9.21
CA GLU A 88 6.13 -10.54 10.17
C GLU A 88 6.44 -9.10 9.73
N ARG A 89 6.71 -8.91 8.43
CA ARG A 89 6.96 -7.56 7.87
C ARG A 89 5.68 -6.72 7.88
N ALA A 90 4.55 -7.32 7.54
CA ALA A 90 3.26 -6.68 7.49
C ALA A 90 2.82 -6.16 8.86
N LEU A 91 2.98 -6.95 9.93
CA LEU A 91 2.65 -6.51 11.30
C LEU A 91 3.59 -5.43 11.85
N LYS A 92 4.81 -5.30 11.32
CA LYS A 92 5.69 -4.16 11.66
C LYS A 92 5.24 -2.86 11.00
N VAL A 93 4.68 -2.94 9.79
CA VAL A 93 4.19 -1.77 9.04
C VAL A 93 2.77 -1.40 9.44
N PHE A 94 1.93 -2.39 9.73
CA PHE A 94 0.51 -2.27 10.04
C PHE A 94 0.17 -2.97 11.36
N PRO A 95 0.68 -2.48 12.51
CA PRO A 95 0.52 -3.16 13.81
C PRO A 95 -0.95 -3.30 14.24
N GLU A 96 -1.80 -2.37 13.83
CA GLU A 96 -3.23 -2.34 14.18
C GLU A 96 -4.14 -2.96 13.10
N SER A 97 -3.58 -3.57 12.05
CA SER A 97 -4.40 -4.20 11.00
C SER A 97 -4.97 -5.53 11.47
N GLU A 98 -6.25 -5.53 11.84
CA GLU A 98 -7.01 -6.74 12.17
C GLU A 98 -7.01 -7.75 11.00
N ARG A 99 -7.04 -7.25 9.76
CA ARG A 99 -7.04 -8.08 8.55
C ARG A 99 -5.73 -8.86 8.40
N ILE A 100 -4.59 -8.17 8.54
CA ILE A 100 -3.28 -8.81 8.47
C ILE A 100 -3.13 -9.78 9.64
N LEU A 101 -3.47 -9.35 10.86
CA LEU A 101 -3.39 -10.20 12.04
C LEU A 101 -4.17 -11.50 11.87
N TYR A 102 -5.42 -11.41 11.38
CA TYR A 102 -6.26 -12.58 11.10
C TYR A 102 -5.57 -13.59 10.19
N TYR A 103 -5.04 -13.16 9.03
CA TYR A 103 -4.39 -14.07 8.09
C TYR A 103 -3.04 -14.59 8.58
N VAL A 104 -2.30 -13.80 9.35
CA VAL A 104 -1.04 -14.26 9.98
C VAL A 104 -1.32 -15.32 11.04
N THR A 105 -2.36 -15.17 11.85
CA THR A 105 -2.78 -16.19 12.82
C THR A 105 -3.15 -17.50 12.12
N ASP A 106 -3.89 -17.43 11.01
CA ASP A 106 -4.21 -18.62 10.22
C ASP A 106 -2.95 -19.28 9.64
N ALA A 107 -2.01 -18.49 9.11
CA ALA A 107 -0.73 -18.98 8.61
C ALA A 107 0.07 -19.71 9.69
N ARG A 108 0.15 -19.13 10.90
CA ARG A 108 0.85 -19.74 12.06
C ARG A 108 0.22 -21.05 12.46
N ARG A 109 -1.11 -21.10 12.55
CA ARG A 109 -1.84 -22.32 12.89
C ARG A 109 -1.52 -23.46 11.92
N TYR A 110 -1.58 -23.20 10.61
CA TYR A 110 -1.27 -24.22 9.60
C TYR A 110 0.22 -24.58 9.55
N ALA A 111 1.11 -23.60 9.76
CA ALA A 111 2.54 -23.84 9.84
C ALA A 111 2.90 -24.73 11.04
N ALA A 112 2.30 -24.51 12.21
CA ALA A 112 2.47 -25.35 13.39
C ALA A 112 2.01 -26.80 13.13
N GLN A 113 0.87 -26.99 12.45
CA GLN A 113 0.39 -28.32 12.05
C GLN A 113 1.37 -29.05 11.10
N GLN A 114 2.19 -28.33 10.35
CA GLN A 114 3.22 -28.88 9.47
C GLN A 114 4.62 -28.98 10.13
N GLY A 115 4.75 -28.63 11.40
CA GLY A 115 6.03 -28.61 12.11
C GLY A 115 7.01 -27.57 11.54
N LEU A 116 6.48 -26.46 11.02
CA LEU A 116 7.29 -25.31 10.58
C LEU A 116 7.56 -24.31 11.71
N LEU A 117 6.81 -24.40 12.81
CA LEU A 117 6.98 -23.56 13.99
C LEU A 117 7.37 -24.39 15.21
N PRO A 118 8.15 -23.83 16.14
CA PRO A 118 8.38 -24.39 17.47
C PRO A 118 7.06 -24.65 18.21
N ALA A 119 7.07 -25.63 19.13
CA ALA A 119 5.92 -25.92 19.97
C ALA A 119 5.53 -24.67 20.81
N GLY A 120 4.31 -24.17 20.64
CA GLY A 120 3.78 -23.01 21.37
C GLY A 120 3.70 -21.69 20.57
N GLU A 121 4.15 -21.66 19.31
CA GLU A 121 4.09 -20.46 18.44
C GLU A 121 2.95 -20.49 17.39
N GLY A 122 2.05 -21.48 17.49
CA GLY A 122 0.95 -21.71 16.56
C GLY A 122 -0.27 -20.83 16.75
#